data_AF-A0A348UVN8-F1
#
_entry.id   AF-A0A348UVN8-F1
#
_cell.length_a   1.000
_cell.length_b   1.000
_cell.length_c   1.000
_cell.angle_alpha   90.00
_cell.angle_beta   90.00
_cell.angle_gamma   90.00
#
_symmetry.space_group_name_H-M   'P 1'
#
loop_
_entity.id
_entity.type
_entity.pdbx_description
1 polymer ?
#
loop_
_entity_poly.entity_id
_entity_poly.type
_entity_poly.pdbx_seq_one_letter_code
_entity_poly.pdbx_strand_id
1 'polypeptide(L)'
;MHDAAACAIGIVTMLPLMRAVGIEPHTNTAKFMMLSLPFACSCGGMGSLIGGGRCMVAAAFLKEFTGIEITFFDWIKYCMPAAIICVPAVVFIVYLIYRPDPKFKLPAFDEDLGPMTAVEKKALIIIGAAFISWLTKSLHGLDYSVTGAVGVA
;
A
#
# COMPACT_ATOMS: atom_id res chain seq x y z
N MET A 1 4.44 3.39 -4.80
CA MET A 1 3.33 2.87 -5.64
C MET A 1 2.08 3.64 -5.27
N HIS A 2 1.39 4.25 -6.24
CA HIS A 2 0.14 4.99 -6.01
C HIS A 2 -1.01 4.04 -5.63
N ASP A 3 -1.95 4.46 -4.78
CA ASP A 3 -3.08 3.64 -4.28
C ASP A 3 -3.86 2.96 -5.43
N ALA A 4 -4.16 3.69 -6.51
CA ALA A 4 -4.81 3.16 -7.71
C ALA A 4 -4.00 2.07 -8.43
N ALA A 5 -2.68 2.21 -8.51
CA ALA A 5 -1.81 1.21 -9.16
C ALA A 5 -1.75 -0.08 -8.33
N ALA A 6 -1.64 0.05 -7.01
CA ALA A 6 -1.70 -1.09 -6.09
C ALA A 6 -3.03 -1.85 -6.21
N CYS A 7 -4.13 -1.10 -6.26
CA CYS A 7 -5.47 -1.64 -6.44
C CYS A 7 -5.61 -2.39 -7.77
N ALA A 8 -5.14 -1.81 -8.88
CA ALA A 8 -5.19 -2.46 -10.19
C ALA A 8 -4.44 -3.79 -10.22
N ILE A 9 -3.21 -3.83 -9.68
CA ILE A 9 -2.41 -5.07 -9.59
C ILE A 9 -3.12 -6.11 -8.72
N GLY A 10 -3.65 -5.69 -7.57
CA GLY A 10 -4.38 -6.59 -6.67
C GLY A 10 -5.65 -7.16 -7.30
N ILE A 11 -6.41 -6.36 -8.05
CA ILE A 11 -7.62 -6.85 -8.74
C ILE A 11 -7.24 -7.83 -9.85
N VAL A 12 -6.21 -7.53 -10.64
CA VAL A 12 -5.74 -8.40 -11.73
C VAL A 12 -5.27 -9.76 -11.21
N THR A 13 -4.61 -9.79 -10.04
CA THR A 13 -4.18 -11.04 -9.41
C THR A 13 -5.33 -11.78 -8.73
N MET A 14 -6.31 -11.07 -8.19
CA MET A 14 -7.45 -11.65 -7.48
C MET A 14 -8.50 -12.27 -8.41
N LEU A 15 -8.79 -11.67 -9.56
CA LEU A 15 -9.83 -12.15 -10.48
C LEU A 15 -9.66 -13.61 -10.95
N PRO A 16 -8.46 -14.08 -11.36
CA PRO A 16 -8.23 -15.48 -11.70
C PRO A 16 -8.49 -16.42 -10.52
N LEU A 17 -8.09 -16.03 -9.31
CA LEU A 17 -8.30 -16.82 -8.09
C LEU A 17 -9.79 -16.98 -7.79
N MET A 18 -10.55 -15.89 -7.93
CA MET A 18 -12.00 -15.91 -7.76
C MET A 18 -12.67 -16.88 -8.73
N ARG A 19 -12.26 -16.84 -10.00
CA ARG A 19 -12.79 -17.71 -11.05
C ARG A 19 -12.42 -19.18 -10.81
N ALA A 20 -11.21 -19.46 -10.33
CA ALA A 20 -10.74 -20.81 -10.05
C ALA A 20 -11.59 -21.55 -9.00
N VAL A 21 -12.12 -20.83 -8.00
CA VAL A 21 -13.00 -21.38 -6.95
C VAL A 21 -14.49 -21.27 -7.31
N GLY A 22 -14.82 -20.77 -8.50
CA GLY A 22 -16.21 -20.61 -8.93
C GLY A 22 -16.98 -19.53 -8.16
N ILE A 23 -16.30 -18.46 -7.70
CA ILE A 23 -16.98 -17.32 -7.06
C ILE A 23 -17.69 -16.53 -8.15
N GLU A 24 -19.02 -16.61 -8.16
CA GLU A 24 -19.85 -15.90 -9.14
C GLU A 24 -19.85 -14.39 -8.89
N PRO A 25 -19.93 -13.58 -9.98
CA PRO A 25 -20.13 -12.14 -9.88
C PRO A 25 -21.36 -11.79 -9.03
N HIS A 26 -21.33 -10.63 -8.37
CA HIS A 26 -22.42 -10.09 -7.54
C HIS A 26 -22.77 -10.87 -6.25
N THR A 27 -22.11 -12.00 -5.97
CA THR A 27 -22.19 -12.66 -4.66
C THR A 27 -21.58 -11.79 -3.56
N ASN A 28 -21.96 -12.03 -2.30
CA ASN A 28 -21.38 -11.31 -1.16
C ASN A 28 -19.86 -11.54 -1.07
N THR A 29 -19.38 -12.76 -1.35
CA THR A 29 -17.95 -13.07 -1.39
C THR A 29 -17.23 -12.28 -2.48
N ALA A 30 -17.81 -12.17 -3.68
CA ALA A 30 -17.23 -11.38 -4.77
C ALA A 30 -17.17 -9.89 -4.41
N LYS A 31 -18.27 -9.34 -3.87
CA LYS A 31 -18.33 -7.94 -3.42
C LYS A 31 -17.34 -7.67 -2.30
N PHE A 32 -17.23 -8.56 -1.33
CA PHE A 32 -16.26 -8.46 -0.24
C PHE A 32 -14.85 -8.31 -0.79
N MET A 33 -14.37 -9.28 -1.58
CA MET A 33 -13.00 -9.28 -2.07
C MET A 33 -12.68 -8.12 -3.01
N MET A 34 -13.62 -7.80 -3.91
CA MET A 34 -13.44 -6.70 -4.88
C MET A 34 -13.53 -5.31 -4.25
N LEU A 35 -14.25 -5.13 -3.13
CA LEU A 35 -14.37 -3.84 -2.44
C LEU A 35 -13.35 -3.67 -1.32
N SER A 36 -13.05 -4.73 -0.56
CA SER A 36 -12.11 -4.65 0.56
C SER A 36 -10.73 -4.20 0.11
N LEU A 37 -10.29 -4.63 -1.08
CA LEU A 37 -8.98 -4.31 -1.62
C LEU A 37 -8.82 -2.81 -1.97
N PRO A 38 -9.67 -2.17 -2.80
CA PRO A 38 -9.61 -0.73 -3.04
C PRO A 38 -9.68 0.11 -1.76
N PHE A 39 -10.54 -0.26 -0.82
CA PHE A 39 -10.65 0.45 0.46
C PHE A 39 -9.38 0.31 1.30
N ALA A 40 -8.81 -0.91 1.38
CA ALA A 40 -7.53 -1.13 2.05
C ALA A 40 -6.38 -0.37 1.38
N CYS A 41 -6.30 -0.36 0.05
CA CYS A 41 -5.28 0.40 -0.69
C CYS A 41 -5.41 1.92 -0.45
N SER A 42 -6.63 2.44 -0.41
CA SER A 42 -6.89 3.86 -0.12
C SER A 42 -6.49 4.24 1.31
N CYS A 43 -6.88 3.45 2.31
CA CYS A 43 -6.50 3.65 3.71
C CYS A 43 -5.00 3.40 3.97
N GLY A 44 -4.36 2.49 3.23
CA GLY A 44 -2.93 2.25 3.33
C GLY A 44 -2.09 3.37 2.70
N GLY A 45 -2.59 3.96 1.60
CA GLY A 45 -1.89 5.00 0.84
C GLY A 45 -1.62 6.29 1.62
N MET A 46 -2.37 6.58 2.69
CA MET A 46 -2.12 7.74 3.54
C MET A 46 -0.98 7.55 4.55
N GLY A 47 -0.57 6.31 4.82
CA GLY A 47 0.42 5.99 5.86
C GLY A 47 1.84 6.48 5.55
N SER A 48 2.14 6.74 4.27
CA SER A 48 3.41 7.26 3.79
C SER A 48 3.19 8.49 2.92
N LEU A 49 4.09 9.47 3.03
CA LEU A 49 4.05 10.71 2.26
C LEU A 49 4.03 10.45 0.74
N ILE A 50 4.63 9.34 0.28
CA ILE A 50 4.77 8.97 -1.14
C ILE A 50 3.62 8.05 -1.61
N GLY A 51 2.70 7.66 -0.73
CA GLY A 51 1.62 6.73 -1.08
C GLY A 51 0.59 7.29 -2.07
N GLY A 52 0.38 8.61 -2.08
CA GLY A 52 -0.48 9.27 -3.06
C GLY A 52 -0.20 10.77 -3.15
N GLY A 53 -0.51 11.38 -4.31
CA GLY A 53 -0.27 12.80 -4.56
C GLY A 53 -0.95 13.72 -3.53
N ARG A 54 -2.07 13.27 -2.95
CA ARG A 54 -2.82 13.97 -1.90
C ARG A 54 -1.96 14.26 -0.65
N CYS A 55 -1.09 13.33 -0.26
CA CYS A 55 -0.24 13.47 0.93
C CYS A 55 0.86 14.51 0.70
N MET A 56 1.48 14.48 -0.47
CA MET A 56 2.49 15.47 -0.88
C MET A 56 1.90 16.88 -0.97
N VAL A 57 0.71 17.01 -1.56
CA VAL A 57 -0.01 18.30 -1.65
C VAL A 57 -0.39 18.80 -0.26
N ALA A 58 -0.85 17.93 0.65
CA ALA A 58 -1.17 18.31 2.02
C ALA A 58 0.07 18.81 2.78
N ALA A 59 1.23 18.15 2.62
CA ALA A 59 2.48 18.61 3.22
C ALA A 59 2.95 19.95 2.64
N ALA A 60 2.77 20.17 1.32
CA ALA A 60 3.07 21.44 0.68
C ALA A 60 2.19 22.58 1.22
N PHE A 61 0.87 22.36 1.31
CA PHE A 61 -0.05 23.34 1.89
C PHE A 61 0.21 23.60 3.37
N LEU A 62 0.58 22.57 4.15
CA LEU A 62 0.95 22.77 5.55
C LEU A 62 2.13 23.73 5.68
N LYS A 63 3.16 23.55 4.84
CA LYS A 63 4.31 24.45 4.77
C LYS A 63 3.91 25.86 4.31
N GLU A 64 3.03 25.98 3.32
CA GLU A 64 2.56 27.27 2.79
C GLU A 64 1.75 28.07 3.81
N PHE A 65 0.79 27.44 4.51
CA PHE A 65 -0.11 28.15 5.43
C PHE A 65 0.44 28.32 6.84
N THR A 66 1.31 27.41 7.32
CA THR A 66 1.79 27.41 8.72
C THR A 66 3.29 27.65 8.85
N GLY A 67 4.04 27.59 7.74
CA GLY A 67 5.51 27.63 7.75
C GLY A 67 6.17 26.34 8.28
N ILE A 68 5.40 25.35 8.71
CA ILE A 68 5.92 24.09 9.26
C ILE A 68 6.24 23.13 8.13
N GLU A 69 7.53 22.79 7.97
CA GLU A 69 7.95 21.71 7.08
C GLU A 69 7.86 20.37 7.81
N ILE A 70 6.94 19.50 7.38
CA ILE A 70 6.84 18.15 7.92
C ILE A 70 7.87 17.23 7.23
N THR A 71 8.67 16.52 8.03
CA THR A 71 9.60 15.54 7.48
C THR A 71 8.87 14.24 7.15
N PHE A 72 9.49 13.40 6.31
CA PHE A 72 8.96 12.06 6.00
C PHE A 72 8.79 11.20 7.27
N PHE A 73 9.72 11.32 8.22
CA PHE A 73 9.66 10.63 9.50
C PHE A 73 8.49 11.10 10.37
N ASP A 74 8.28 12.42 10.45
CA ASP A 74 7.13 12.98 11.19
C ASP A 74 5.81 12.51 10.57
N TRP A 75 5.71 12.51 9.24
CA TRP A 75 4.53 12.00 8.55
C TRP A 75 4.24 10.55 8.91
N ILE A 76 5.24 9.67 8.83
CA ILE A 76 5.08 8.27 9.22
C ILE A 76 4.65 8.16 10.68
N LYS A 77 5.26 8.93 11.58
CA LYS A 77 4.93 8.88 13.01
C LYS A 77 3.45 9.17 13.30
N TYR A 78 2.84 10.11 12.56
CA TYR A 78 1.44 10.48 12.77
C TYR A 78 0.47 9.67 11.89
N CYS A 79 0.78 9.47 10.62
CA CYS A 79 -0.14 8.87 9.65
C CYS A 79 -0.03 7.35 9.56
N MET A 80 1.13 6.74 9.82
CA MET A 80 1.28 5.28 9.76
C MET A 80 0.45 4.56 10.83
N PRO A 81 0.42 4.99 12.11
CA PRO A 81 -0.44 4.34 13.11
C PRO A 81 -1.92 4.45 12.73
N ALA A 82 -2.34 5.59 12.19
CA ALA A 82 -3.70 5.78 11.70
C ALA A 82 -4.01 4.84 10.53
N ALA A 83 -3.12 4.70 9.56
CA ALA A 83 -3.29 3.77 8.44
C ALA A 83 -3.38 2.30 8.92
N ILE A 84 -2.53 1.90 9.87
CA ILE A 84 -2.53 0.55 10.45
C ILE A 84 -3.86 0.22 11.15
N ILE A 85 -4.55 1.21 11.72
CA ILE A 85 -5.86 1.03 12.35
C ILE A 85 -6.99 1.09 11.32
N CYS A 86 -6.92 2.05 10.38
CA CYS A 86 -7.97 2.27 9.38
C CYS A 86 -8.10 1.10 8.40
N VAL A 87 -6.99 0.46 7.99
CA VAL A 87 -7.02 -0.68 7.07
C VAL A 87 -7.82 -1.86 7.61
N PRO A 88 -7.53 -2.44 8.80
CA PRO A 88 -8.33 -3.51 9.35
C PRO A 88 -9.75 -3.05 9.68
N ALA A 89 -9.94 -1.80 10.13
CA ALA A 89 -11.27 -1.26 10.40
C ALA A 89 -12.15 -1.25 9.15
N VAL A 90 -11.64 -0.77 8.00
CA VAL A 90 -12.42 -0.72 6.77
C VAL A 90 -12.68 -2.13 6.22
N VAL A 91 -11.69 -3.02 6.28
CA VAL A 91 -11.88 -4.42 5.87
C VAL A 91 -12.92 -5.11 6.75
N PHE A 92 -12.92 -4.84 8.06
CA PHE A 92 -13.91 -5.35 8.99
C PHE A 92 -15.32 -4.81 8.71
N ILE A 93 -15.45 -3.51 8.40
CA ILE A 93 -16.73 -2.93 7.99
C ILE A 93 -17.25 -3.59 6.71
N VAL A 94 -16.39 -3.78 5.70
CA VAL A 94 -16.77 -4.47 4.46
C VAL A 94 -17.14 -5.92 4.74
N TYR A 95 -16.46 -6.60 5.66
CA TYR A 95 -16.80 -7.97 6.10
C TYR A 95 -18.20 -8.03 6.74
N LEU A 96 -18.56 -7.04 7.57
CA LEU A 96 -19.88 -6.99 8.20
C LEU A 96 -21.01 -6.75 7.19
N ILE A 97 -20.77 -5.91 6.17
CA ILE A 97 -21.76 -5.60 5.12
C ILE A 97 -21.88 -6.75 4.12
N TYR A 98 -20.75 -7.26 3.64
CA TYR A 98 -20.67 -8.32 2.63
C TYR A 98 -20.00 -9.54 3.24
N ARG A 99 -20.73 -10.26 4.08
CA ARG A 99 -20.18 -11.45 4.74
C ARG A 99 -19.82 -12.51 3.68
N PRO A 100 -18.54 -12.90 3.54
CA PRO A 100 -18.13 -13.90 2.56
C PRO A 100 -18.63 -15.29 3.00
N ASP A 101 -18.96 -16.13 2.03
CA ASP A 101 -19.34 -17.52 2.29
C ASP A 101 -18.09 -18.34 2.66
N PRO A 102 -18.03 -18.93 3.87
CA PRO A 102 -16.88 -19.70 4.34
C PRO A 102 -16.64 -21.01 3.57
N LYS A 103 -17.56 -21.42 2.68
CA LYS A 103 -17.40 -22.60 1.82
C LYS A 103 -16.32 -22.40 0.75
N PHE A 104 -16.09 -21.17 0.31
CA PHE A 104 -15.05 -20.90 -0.66
C PHE A 104 -13.68 -20.96 0.02
N LYS A 105 -12.84 -21.90 -0.44
CA LYS A 105 -11.42 -21.97 -0.07
C LYS A 105 -10.60 -21.64 -1.31
N LEU A 106 -9.76 -20.62 -1.20
CA LEU A 106 -8.80 -20.30 -2.26
C LEU A 106 -7.88 -21.51 -2.49
N PRO A 107 -7.48 -21.79 -3.75
CA PRO A 107 -6.55 -22.85 -4.03
C PRO A 107 -5.24 -22.58 -3.28
N ALA A 108 -4.73 -23.60 -2.58
CA ALA A 108 -3.38 -23.53 -2.05
C ALA A 108 -2.43 -23.64 -3.26
N PHE A 109 -1.57 -22.65 -3.44
CA PHE A 109 -0.46 -22.75 -4.37
C PHE A 109 0.66 -23.47 -3.63
N ASP A 110 0.84 -24.76 -3.91
CA ASP A 110 1.96 -25.57 -3.45
C ASP A 110 3.22 -25.37 -4.33
N GLU A 111 3.28 -24.26 -5.09
CA GLU A 111 4.54 -23.86 -5.74
C GLU A 111 5.48 -23.35 -4.66
N ASP A 112 6.50 -24.16 -4.34
CA ASP A 112 7.68 -23.68 -3.60
C ASP A 112 8.24 -22.49 -4.36
N LEU A 113 7.98 -21.29 -3.84
CA LEU A 113 8.64 -20.06 -4.25
C LEU A 113 10.14 -20.31 -4.06
N GLY A 114 10.83 -20.65 -5.14
CA GLY A 114 12.26 -20.95 -5.13
C GLY A 114 13.07 -19.81 -4.48
N PRO A 115 14.37 -20.03 -4.24
CA PRO A 115 15.19 -19.01 -3.61
C PRO A 115 15.15 -17.70 -4.41
N MET A 116 14.94 -16.56 -3.70
CA MET A 116 14.89 -15.23 -4.33
C MET A 116 16.04 -15.04 -5.31
N THR A 117 15.70 -14.64 -6.53
CA THR A 117 16.67 -14.43 -7.59
C THR A 117 17.62 -13.28 -7.24
N ALA A 118 18.79 -13.24 -7.87
CA ALA A 118 19.75 -12.15 -7.66
C ALA A 118 19.16 -10.78 -8.01
N VAL A 119 18.19 -10.72 -8.93
CA VAL A 119 17.48 -9.50 -9.32
C VAL A 119 16.51 -9.05 -8.22
N GLU A 120 15.72 -9.95 -7.66
CA GLU A 120 14.80 -9.64 -6.55
C GLU A 120 15.54 -9.15 -5.31
N LYS A 121 16.68 -9.78 -4.99
CA LYS A 121 17.54 -9.33 -3.88
C LYS A 121 18.09 -7.92 -4.13
N LYS A 122 18.58 -7.63 -5.34
CA LYS A 122 19.04 -6.28 -5.70
C LYS A 122 17.91 -5.26 -5.60
N ALA A 123 16.72 -5.59 -6.11
CA ALA A 123 15.55 -4.71 -6.01
C ALA A 123 15.18 -4.42 -4.55
N LEU A 124 15.16 -5.43 -3.68
CA LEU A 124 14.89 -5.28 -2.26
C LEU A 124 15.94 -4.40 -1.55
N ILE A 125 17.22 -4.57 -1.90
CA ILE A 125 18.31 -3.73 -1.36
C ILE A 125 18.14 -2.27 -1.80
N ILE A 126 17.86 -2.01 -3.08
CA ILE A 126 17.68 -0.64 -3.59
C ILE A 126 16.47 0.04 -2.92
N ILE A 127 15.33 -0.66 -2.85
CA ILE A 127 14.11 -0.15 -2.19
C ILE A 127 14.38 0.11 -0.70
N GLY A 128 15.04 -0.84 -0.02
CA GLY A 128 15.40 -0.71 1.39
C GLY A 128 16.33 0.48 1.65
N ALA A 129 17.38 0.64 0.82
CA ALA A 129 18.31 1.77 0.92
C ALA A 129 17.62 3.11 0.70
N ALA A 130 16.73 3.20 -0.30
CA ALA A 130 15.91 4.38 -0.55
C ALA A 130 15.03 4.71 0.66
N PHE A 131 14.36 3.72 1.23
CA PHE A 131 13.49 3.91 2.40
C PHE A 131 14.28 4.37 3.63
N ILE A 132 15.45 3.78 3.88
CA ILE A 132 16.34 4.22 4.96
C ILE A 132 16.78 5.66 4.73
N SER A 133 17.18 6.02 3.50
CA SER A 133 17.61 7.40 3.18
C SER A 133 16.50 8.43 3.44
N TRP A 134 15.22 8.07 3.20
CA TRP A 134 14.07 8.92 3.49
C TRP A 134 13.84 9.08 5.00
N LEU A 135 14.01 8.01 5.78
CA LEU A 135 13.87 8.05 7.24
C LEU A 135 14.98 8.88 7.90
N THR A 136 16.20 8.83 7.38
CA THR A 136 17.33 9.62 7.90
C THR A 136 17.43 11.03 7.28
N LYS A 137 16.40 11.55 6.59
CA LYS A 137 16.35 12.96 6.10
C LYS A 137 16.77 13.97 7.19
N SER A 138 16.41 13.72 8.45
CA SER A 138 16.79 14.57 9.60
C SER A 138 18.30 14.67 9.86
N LEU A 139 19.12 13.74 9.35
CA LEU A 139 20.58 13.73 9.53
C LEU A 139 21.33 14.37 8.36
N HIS A 140 20.81 14.29 7.13
CA HIS A 140 21.54 14.74 5.93
C HIS A 140 20.95 15.99 5.26
N GLY A 141 19.73 16.41 5.62
CA GLY A 141 19.07 17.60 5.04
C GLY A 141 18.71 17.48 3.55
N LEU A 142 18.97 16.33 2.91
CA LEU A 142 18.64 16.10 1.51
C LEU A 142 17.13 15.92 1.34
N ASP A 143 16.58 16.63 0.36
CA ASP A 143 15.15 16.50 0.06
C ASP A 143 14.84 15.09 -0.49
N TYR A 144 13.66 14.57 -0.14
CA TYR A 144 13.21 13.24 -0.58
C TYR A 144 13.09 13.14 -2.11
N SER A 145 12.97 14.28 -2.82
CA SER A 145 12.94 14.34 -4.28
C SER A 145 14.30 13.99 -4.91
N VAL A 146 15.41 14.37 -4.27
CA VAL A 146 16.78 14.12 -4.78
C VAL A 146 17.19 12.67 -4.56
N THR A 147 16.92 12.15 -3.37
CA THR A 147 17.18 10.73 -3.04
C THR A 147 16.30 9.77 -3.85
N GLY A 148 15.06 10.18 -4.15
CA GLY A 148 14.18 9.46 -5.06
C GLY A 148 14.72 9.40 -6.50
N ALA A 149 15.25 10.50 -7.02
CA ALA A 149 15.85 10.53 -8.37
C ALA A 149 17.11 9.64 -8.47
N VAL A 150 17.95 9.63 -7.44
CA VAL A 150 19.15 8.78 -7.38
C VAL A 150 18.81 7.29 -7.29
N GLY A 151 17.71 6.91 -6.64
CA GLY A 151 17.29 5.52 -6.57
C GLY A 151 16.70 4.94 -7.87
N VAL A 152 16.34 5.80 -8.83
CA VAL A 152 15.77 5.43 -10.13
C VAL A 152 16.81 5.48 -11.26
N ALA A 153 17.90 6.23 -11.07
CA ALA A 153 19.04 6.32 -11.98
C ALA A 153 19.92 5.06 -11.93
#